data_AF-A0A7V5UKX4-F1
#
_entry.id   AF-A0A7V5UKX4-F1
#
_cell.length_a   1.000
_cell.length_b   1.000
_cell.length_c   1.000
_cell.angle_alpha   90.00
_cell.angle_beta   90.00
_cell.angle_gamma   90.00
#
_symmetry.space_group_name_H-M   'P 1'
#
loop_
_entity.id
_entity.type
_entity.pdbx_description
1 polymer ?
#
loop_
_entity_poly.entity_id
_entity_poly.type
_entity_poly.pdbx_seq_one_letter_code
_entity_poly.pdbx_strand_id
1 'polypeptide(L)'
;VRERTDALDSLGNTTAATGKGFAIGSAALTALALLAAYIEEVRIGFERWGRVVASEVAEEGFYKCSHGFIVRKEAGAAEDGSARHAEFLAMPADLRDPKIHDAWEKLDYSNGPVRIPDGMLVERDGTIVFAATGANVVNVHRATLPDFATYYDAQLMNPRVLIGVFLGAMATFVFCALTMKAVGRAAKGMVEEVRRQFKERKGIMEGTEKPDYERPVAISTKAAQREMIAPSLLGLITPLVTGFLFGVSGVLGLLVGTLTAGFCVAIFMANSGGAWDNAKKFIEAGNFGGKGSEAHKAGVVGDTVGDPFKDTSGPSLNILIKLMSMVSVVAAGFVVRFSLHAMGIF
;
A
#
# COMPACT_ATOMS: atom_id res chain seq x y z
N VAL A 1 37.29 5.93 -28.42
CA VAL A 1 36.75 5.88 -27.03
C VAL A 1 35.23 5.91 -27.02
N ARG A 2 34.59 6.90 -27.64
CA ARG A 2 33.12 7.08 -27.61
C ARG A 2 32.30 5.87 -28.10
N GLU A 3 32.72 5.22 -29.20
CA GLU A 3 32.04 4.02 -29.71
C GLU A 3 32.03 2.86 -28.71
N ARG A 4 33.17 2.61 -28.05
CA ARG A 4 33.27 1.58 -27.00
C ARG A 4 32.37 1.91 -25.82
N THR A 5 32.32 3.19 -25.41
CA THR A 5 31.46 3.61 -24.30
C THR A 5 29.97 3.55 -24.67
N ASP A 6 29.59 3.89 -25.90
CA ASP A 6 28.19 3.83 -26.36
C ASP A 6 27.70 2.36 -26.43
N ALA A 7 28.56 1.41 -26.81
CA ALA A 7 28.24 -0.03 -26.76
C ALA A 7 28.04 -0.53 -25.31
N LEU A 8 28.90 -0.10 -24.38
CA LEU A 8 28.75 -0.43 -22.96
C LEU A 8 27.50 0.21 -22.34
N ASP A 9 27.16 1.44 -22.74
CA ASP A 9 25.98 2.17 -22.27
C ASP A 9 24.67 1.46 -22.70
N SER A 10 24.58 0.99 -23.95
CA SER A 10 23.42 0.21 -24.41
C SER A 10 23.27 -1.14 -23.68
N LEU A 11 24.38 -1.81 -23.37
CA LEU A 11 24.35 -2.99 -22.51
C LEU A 11 23.91 -2.63 -21.07
N GLY A 12 24.37 -1.48 -20.57
CA GLY A 12 23.98 -0.91 -19.29
C GLY A 12 22.47 -0.66 -19.18
N ASN A 13 21.85 -0.09 -20.21
CA ASN A 13 20.40 0.14 -20.28
C ASN A 13 19.60 -1.16 -20.13
N THR A 14 20.04 -2.22 -20.81
CA THR A 14 19.42 -3.54 -20.73
C THR A 14 19.60 -4.16 -19.33
N THR A 15 20.79 -4.01 -18.75
CA THR A 15 21.09 -4.50 -17.39
C THR A 15 20.25 -3.74 -16.34
N ALA A 16 20.09 -2.43 -16.51
CA ALA A 16 19.26 -1.59 -15.64
C ALA A 16 17.78 -1.99 -15.70
N ALA A 17 17.24 -2.27 -16.90
CA ALA A 17 15.88 -2.77 -17.06
C ALA A 17 15.69 -4.13 -16.37
N THR A 18 16.62 -5.05 -16.53
CA THR A 18 16.61 -6.36 -15.82
C THR A 18 16.66 -6.19 -14.31
N GLY A 19 17.52 -5.31 -13.80
CA GLY A 19 17.62 -5.00 -12.37
C GLY A 19 16.33 -4.39 -11.81
N LYS A 20 15.69 -3.48 -12.56
CA LYS A 20 14.37 -2.92 -12.23
C LYS A 20 13.31 -4.02 -12.20
N GLY A 21 13.31 -4.93 -13.17
CA GLY A 21 12.41 -6.09 -13.20
C GLY A 21 12.55 -6.99 -11.96
N PHE A 22 13.78 -7.30 -11.53
CA PHE A 22 14.02 -8.07 -10.31
C PHE A 22 13.55 -7.33 -9.05
N ALA A 23 13.79 -6.02 -8.96
CA ALA A 23 13.33 -5.19 -7.85
C ALA A 23 11.80 -5.13 -7.77
N ILE A 24 11.10 -5.04 -8.91
CA ILE A 24 9.64 -5.03 -8.98
C ILE A 24 9.06 -6.40 -8.64
N GLY A 25 9.63 -7.48 -9.20
CA GLY A 25 9.21 -8.86 -8.92
C GLY A 25 9.38 -9.25 -7.45
N SER A 26 10.54 -8.95 -6.86
CA SER A 26 10.78 -9.17 -5.43
C SER A 26 9.83 -8.34 -4.56
N ALA A 27 9.59 -7.07 -4.90
CA ALA A 27 8.63 -6.24 -4.18
C ALA A 27 7.21 -6.81 -4.21
N ALA A 28 6.77 -7.39 -5.34
CA ALA A 28 5.47 -8.03 -5.44
C ALA A 28 5.34 -9.26 -4.52
N LEU A 29 6.37 -10.12 -4.48
CA LEU A 29 6.40 -11.27 -3.56
C LEU A 29 6.45 -10.81 -2.09
N THR A 30 7.24 -9.79 -1.77
CA THR A 30 7.27 -9.20 -0.43
C THR A 30 5.91 -8.62 -0.05
N ALA A 31 5.22 -7.94 -0.96
CA ALA A 31 3.89 -7.39 -0.70
C ALA A 31 2.85 -8.48 -0.41
N LEU A 32 2.92 -9.63 -1.09
CA LEU A 32 2.09 -10.80 -0.78
C LEU A 32 2.38 -11.34 0.63
N ALA A 33 3.65 -11.43 1.02
CA ALA A 33 4.00 -11.83 2.39
C ALA A 33 3.52 -10.80 3.43
N LEU A 34 3.61 -9.49 3.12
CA LEU A 34 3.12 -8.43 3.98
C LEU A 34 1.59 -8.40 4.09
N LEU A 35 0.85 -8.87 3.08
CA LEU A 35 -0.60 -9.08 3.19
C LEU A 35 -0.93 -10.15 4.24
N ALA A 36 -0.17 -11.26 4.27
CA ALA A 36 -0.33 -12.26 5.32
C ALA A 36 0.07 -11.71 6.69
N ALA A 37 1.19 -10.97 6.76
CA ALA A 37 1.62 -10.31 7.99
C ALA A 37 0.61 -9.26 8.49
N TYR A 38 -0.10 -8.59 7.59
CA TYR A 38 -1.15 -7.65 7.95
C TYR A 38 -2.32 -8.34 8.67
N ILE A 39 -2.75 -9.52 8.21
CA ILE A 39 -3.79 -10.28 8.92
C ILE A 39 -3.28 -10.77 10.29
N GLU A 40 -2.01 -11.15 10.40
CA GLU A 40 -1.41 -11.51 11.68
C GLU A 40 -1.41 -10.32 12.65
N GLU A 41 -1.04 -9.13 12.20
CA GLU A 41 -1.12 -7.91 13.04
C GLU A 41 -2.57 -7.52 13.37
N VAL A 42 -3.55 -7.87 12.52
CA VAL A 42 -4.97 -7.74 12.85
C VAL A 42 -5.36 -8.68 14.00
N ARG A 43 -4.87 -9.93 14.01
CA ARG A 43 -5.05 -10.85 15.15
C ARG A 43 -4.46 -10.25 16.42
N ILE A 44 -3.20 -9.82 16.38
CA ILE A 44 -2.52 -9.17 17.50
C ILE A 44 -3.28 -7.91 17.95
N GLY A 45 -3.88 -7.17 17.02
CA GLY A 45 -4.75 -6.03 17.29
C GLY A 45 -5.96 -6.40 18.17
N PHE A 46 -6.61 -7.53 17.87
CA PHE A 46 -7.71 -8.05 18.69
C PHE A 46 -7.23 -8.51 20.07
N GLU A 47 -6.11 -9.23 20.17
CA GLU A 47 -5.55 -9.66 21.46
C GLU A 47 -5.21 -8.47 22.37
N ARG A 48 -4.60 -7.42 21.79
CA ARG A 48 -4.32 -6.18 22.53
C ARG A 48 -5.61 -5.49 22.98
N TRP A 49 -6.65 -5.50 22.16
CA TRP A 49 -7.94 -4.93 22.53
C TRP A 49 -8.61 -5.74 23.63
N GLY A 50 -8.62 -7.08 23.53
CA GLY A 50 -9.15 -8.00 24.53
C GLY A 50 -8.51 -7.80 25.90
N ARG A 51 -7.19 -7.68 25.94
CA ARG A 51 -6.44 -7.36 27.17
C ARG A 51 -6.89 -6.06 27.83
N VAL A 52 -7.09 -4.99 27.05
CA VAL A 52 -7.56 -3.70 27.57
C VAL A 52 -8.96 -3.85 28.15
N VAL A 53 -9.88 -4.48 27.42
CA VAL A 53 -11.25 -4.72 27.89
C VAL A 53 -11.26 -5.54 29.18
N ALA A 54 -10.49 -6.62 29.25
CA ALA A 54 -10.41 -7.48 30.44
C ALA A 54 -9.91 -6.74 31.69
N SER A 55 -9.10 -5.68 31.51
CA SER A 55 -8.64 -4.80 32.59
C SER A 55 -9.66 -3.72 33.00
N GLU A 56 -10.56 -3.32 32.08
CA GLU A 56 -11.57 -2.30 32.32
C GLU A 56 -12.84 -2.88 32.97
N VAL A 57 -13.24 -4.09 32.60
CA VAL A 57 -14.46 -4.72 33.11
C VAL A 57 -14.22 -5.35 34.48
N ALA A 58 -15.14 -5.17 35.42
CA ALA A 58 -15.00 -5.68 36.78
C ALA A 58 -15.34 -7.17 36.88
N GLU A 59 -16.50 -7.57 36.36
CA GLU A 59 -17.07 -8.91 36.55
C GLU A 59 -16.57 -9.92 35.52
N GLU A 60 -16.60 -11.19 35.90
CA GLU A 60 -16.36 -12.32 34.99
C GLU A 60 -17.52 -12.50 34.01
N GLY A 61 -17.22 -13.00 32.82
CA GLY A 61 -18.21 -13.29 31.79
C GLY A 61 -17.82 -12.85 30.40
N PHE A 62 -18.79 -12.92 29.49
CA PHE A 62 -18.63 -12.53 28.09
C PHE A 62 -19.04 -11.08 27.89
N TYR A 63 -18.25 -10.34 27.11
CA TYR A 63 -18.48 -8.94 26.78
C TYR A 63 -18.46 -8.73 25.27
N LYS A 64 -19.51 -8.10 24.73
CA LYS A 64 -19.58 -7.64 23.35
C LYS A 64 -18.84 -6.31 23.25
N CYS A 65 -17.81 -6.26 22.40
CA CYS A 65 -16.92 -5.11 22.25
C CYS A 65 -17.07 -4.40 20.90
N SER A 66 -17.53 -5.13 19.88
CA SER A 66 -18.00 -4.59 18.61
C SER A 66 -19.11 -5.48 18.06
N HIS A 67 -19.55 -5.25 16.82
CA HIS A 67 -20.59 -6.06 16.17
C HIS A 67 -20.29 -7.56 16.25
N GLY A 68 -19.05 -7.98 15.99
CA GLY A 68 -18.65 -9.40 16.00
C GLY A 68 -17.52 -9.76 16.95
N PHE A 69 -16.95 -8.80 17.71
CA PHE A 69 -15.84 -9.05 18.62
C PHE A 69 -16.31 -9.27 20.07
N ILE A 70 -15.89 -10.38 20.65
CA ILE A 70 -16.28 -10.83 21.99
C ILE A 70 -15.03 -11.06 22.84
N VAL A 71 -15.07 -10.62 24.09
CA VAL A 71 -14.03 -10.86 25.08
C VAL A 71 -14.63 -11.62 26.25
N ARG A 72 -14.06 -12.77 26.60
CA ARG A 72 -14.37 -13.49 27.83
C ARG A 72 -13.35 -13.09 28.89
N LYS A 73 -13.78 -12.55 30.01
CA LYS A 73 -12.96 -12.40 31.22
C LYS A 73 -13.15 -13.63 32.10
N GLU A 74 -12.04 -14.24 32.50
CA GLU A 74 -12.00 -15.44 33.33
C GLU A 74 -11.50 -15.14 34.75
N ALA A 75 -11.80 -16.07 35.67
CA ALA A 75 -11.32 -15.99 37.04
C ALA A 75 -9.79 -16.09 37.12
N GLY A 76 -9.21 -15.22 37.95
CA GLY A 76 -7.78 -15.24 38.28
C GLY A 76 -6.89 -14.43 37.34
N ALA A 77 -5.60 -14.43 37.67
CA ALA A 77 -4.56 -13.73 36.92
C ALA A 77 -3.79 -14.69 36.00
N ALA A 78 -3.36 -14.19 34.85
CA ALA A 78 -2.38 -14.84 34.00
C ALA A 78 -1.00 -14.82 34.71
N GLU A 79 -0.04 -15.57 34.18
CA GLU A 79 1.31 -15.69 34.76
C GLU A 79 2.04 -14.34 34.85
N ASP A 80 1.69 -13.40 33.98
CA ASP A 80 2.24 -12.03 33.96
C ASP A 80 1.49 -11.06 34.88
N GLY A 81 0.52 -11.54 35.66
CA GLY A 81 -0.31 -10.72 36.56
C GLY A 81 -1.46 -9.98 35.86
N SER A 82 -1.64 -10.12 34.55
CA SER A 82 -2.78 -9.55 33.83
C SER A 82 -4.06 -10.38 34.05
N ALA A 83 -5.24 -9.80 33.78
CA ALA A 83 -6.49 -10.54 33.86
C ALA A 83 -6.53 -11.67 32.82
N ARG A 84 -6.93 -12.89 33.22
CA ARG A 84 -7.13 -13.97 32.25
C ARG A 84 -8.30 -13.63 31.34
N HIS A 85 -8.07 -13.77 30.05
CA HIS A 85 -9.07 -13.47 29.04
C HIS A 85 -8.89 -14.34 27.80
N ALA A 86 -9.96 -14.44 27.02
CA ALA A 86 -9.96 -15.07 25.73
C ALA A 86 -10.85 -14.30 24.76
N GLU A 87 -10.38 -14.10 23.54
CA GLU A 87 -11.10 -13.38 22.51
C GLU A 87 -11.77 -14.31 21.50
N PHE A 88 -12.95 -13.92 21.05
CA PHE A 88 -13.75 -14.67 20.10
C PHE A 88 -14.32 -13.74 19.02
N LEU A 89 -14.49 -14.28 17.83
CA LEU A 89 -15.12 -13.66 16.67
C LEU A 89 -16.42 -14.39 16.38
N ALA A 90 -17.54 -13.66 16.43
CA ALA A 90 -18.82 -14.12 15.91
C ALA A 90 -18.90 -13.81 14.42
N MET A 91 -19.20 -14.82 13.60
CA MET A 91 -19.20 -14.64 12.15
C MET A 91 -20.43 -13.87 11.68
N PRO A 92 -20.31 -12.98 10.67
CA PRO A 92 -21.43 -12.18 10.18
C PRO A 92 -22.63 -13.00 9.68
N ALA A 93 -22.42 -14.24 9.21
CA ALA A 93 -23.52 -15.12 8.81
C ALA A 93 -24.36 -15.58 10.02
N ASP A 94 -23.71 -15.90 11.13
CA ASP A 94 -24.37 -16.38 12.35
C ASP A 94 -25.13 -15.27 13.05
N LEU A 95 -24.59 -14.05 13.04
CA LEU A 95 -25.24 -12.86 13.62
C LEU A 95 -26.48 -12.39 12.84
N ARG A 96 -26.67 -12.87 11.60
CA ARG A 96 -27.86 -12.63 10.78
C ARG A 96 -28.95 -13.66 11.01
N ASP A 97 -28.71 -14.72 11.79
CA ASP A 97 -29.75 -15.71 12.11
C ASP A 97 -30.87 -15.02 12.94
N PRO A 98 -32.14 -15.10 12.51
CA PRO A 98 -33.26 -14.48 13.21
C PRO A 98 -33.39 -14.88 14.69
N LYS A 99 -32.87 -16.05 15.08
CA LYS A 99 -32.92 -16.53 16.47
C LYS A 99 -32.02 -15.73 17.42
N ILE A 100 -31.00 -15.04 16.88
CA ILE A 100 -30.00 -14.30 17.66
C ILE A 100 -30.02 -12.82 17.33
N HIS A 101 -30.27 -12.47 16.06
CA HIS A 101 -30.12 -11.11 15.53
C HIS A 101 -30.73 -10.03 16.42
N ASP A 102 -32.03 -10.13 16.72
CA ASP A 102 -32.74 -9.12 17.52
C ASP A 102 -32.20 -8.98 18.95
N ALA A 103 -31.75 -10.08 19.55
CA ALA A 103 -31.18 -10.07 20.89
C ALA A 103 -29.74 -9.52 20.88
N TRP A 104 -28.99 -9.80 19.82
CA TRP A 104 -27.62 -9.36 19.63
C TRP A 104 -27.51 -7.87 19.35
N GLU A 105 -28.37 -7.33 18.48
CA GLU A 105 -28.37 -5.90 18.13
C GLU A 105 -28.80 -5.00 19.31
N LYS A 106 -29.61 -5.52 20.24
CA LYS A 106 -29.99 -4.80 21.47
C LYS A 106 -28.81 -4.56 22.43
N LEU A 107 -27.71 -5.30 22.28
CA LEU A 107 -26.50 -5.09 23.06
C LEU A 107 -25.71 -3.92 22.44
N ASP A 108 -25.99 -2.71 22.94
CA ASP A 108 -25.39 -1.45 22.47
C ASP A 108 -24.00 -1.21 23.06
N TYR A 109 -22.97 -1.43 22.25
CA TYR A 109 -21.56 -1.27 22.60
C TYR A 109 -21.01 0.15 22.34
N SER A 110 -21.85 1.13 22.01
CA SER A 110 -21.42 2.49 21.65
C SER A 110 -20.71 3.21 22.81
N ASN A 111 -21.05 2.88 24.06
CA ASN A 111 -20.46 3.48 25.27
C ASN A 111 -19.38 2.59 25.93
N GLY A 112 -18.97 1.50 25.27
CA GLY A 112 -17.97 0.56 25.78
C GLY A 112 -18.44 -0.89 25.77
N PRO A 113 -17.63 -1.82 26.31
CA PRO A 113 -17.94 -3.24 26.35
C PRO A 113 -19.22 -3.55 27.13
N VAL A 114 -20.13 -4.32 26.53
CA VAL A 114 -21.41 -4.70 27.15
C VAL A 114 -21.40 -6.15 27.57
N ARG A 115 -21.79 -6.44 28.81
CA ARG A 115 -21.95 -7.82 29.30
C ARG A 115 -23.02 -8.55 28.49
N ILE A 116 -22.64 -9.69 27.93
CA ILE A 116 -23.55 -10.59 27.21
C ILE A 116 -24.34 -11.40 28.26
N PRO A 117 -25.67 -11.51 28.13
CA PRO A 117 -26.48 -12.26 29.08
C PRO A 117 -26.04 -13.71 29.26
N ASP A 118 -26.05 -14.17 30.51
CA ASP A 118 -25.69 -15.54 30.86
C ASP A 118 -26.62 -16.52 30.13
N GLY A 119 -26.04 -17.51 29.44
CA GLY A 119 -26.76 -18.51 28.65
C GLY A 119 -26.95 -18.16 27.16
N MET A 120 -26.61 -16.94 26.71
CA MET A 120 -26.57 -16.64 25.27
C MET A 120 -25.40 -17.34 24.58
N LEU A 121 -24.23 -17.32 25.22
CA LEU A 121 -23.04 -18.07 24.82
C LEU A 121 -22.79 -19.19 25.84
N VAL A 122 -22.58 -20.40 25.35
CA VAL A 122 -22.36 -21.59 26.17
C VAL A 122 -21.18 -22.39 25.65
N GLU A 123 -20.48 -23.06 26.55
CA GLU A 123 -19.41 -23.99 26.17
C GLU A 123 -20.01 -25.36 25.83
N ARG A 124 -19.73 -25.86 24.62
CA ARG A 124 -20.08 -27.21 24.17
C ARG A 124 -18.86 -27.83 23.51
N ASP A 125 -18.46 -29.01 23.98
CA ASP A 125 -17.33 -29.78 23.46
C ASP A 125 -16.00 -28.99 23.35
N GLY A 126 -15.74 -28.11 24.32
CA GLY A 126 -14.53 -27.27 24.37
C GLY A 126 -14.54 -26.10 23.37
N THR A 127 -15.70 -25.79 22.79
CA THR A 127 -15.91 -24.62 21.92
C THR A 127 -17.03 -23.75 22.48
N ILE A 128 -16.97 -22.44 22.23
CA ILE A 128 -18.03 -21.52 22.63
C ILE A 128 -19.01 -21.39 21.47
N VAL A 129 -20.29 -21.55 21.77
CA VAL A 129 -21.37 -21.52 20.79
C VAL A 129 -22.51 -20.63 21.24
N PHE A 130 -23.26 -20.09 20.29
CA PHE A 130 -24.54 -19.47 20.58
C PHE A 130 -25.56 -20.55 20.97
N ALA A 131 -26.18 -20.43 22.15
CA ALA A 131 -27.08 -21.46 22.67
C ALA A 131 -28.32 -21.68 21.78
N ALA A 132 -28.81 -20.62 21.12
CA ALA A 132 -30.03 -20.63 20.32
C ALA A 132 -29.88 -21.30 18.94
N THR A 133 -28.70 -21.20 18.31
CA THR A 133 -28.43 -21.74 16.96
C THR A 133 -27.44 -22.90 16.97
N GLY A 134 -26.59 -22.99 17.99
CA GLY A 134 -25.44 -23.88 18.01
C GLY A 134 -24.27 -23.41 17.14
N ALA A 135 -24.32 -22.18 16.62
CA ALA A 135 -23.22 -21.63 15.82
C ALA A 135 -21.99 -21.35 16.67
N ASN A 136 -20.82 -21.73 16.17
CA ASN A 136 -19.54 -21.57 16.87
C ASN A 136 -19.04 -20.13 16.78
N VAL A 137 -18.51 -19.59 17.88
CA VAL A 137 -17.66 -18.40 17.82
C VAL A 137 -16.20 -18.83 17.73
N VAL A 138 -15.44 -18.17 16.87
CA VAL A 138 -14.06 -18.57 16.57
C VAL A 138 -13.10 -17.87 17.53
N ASN A 139 -12.29 -18.63 18.25
CA ASN A 139 -11.27 -18.06 19.13
C ASN A 139 -10.16 -17.37 18.30
N VAL A 140 -9.82 -16.13 18.65
CA VAL A 140 -8.88 -15.28 17.89
C VAL A 140 -7.49 -15.92 17.77
N HIS A 141 -6.98 -16.53 18.84
CA HIS A 141 -5.66 -17.19 18.82
C HIS A 141 -5.60 -18.39 17.87
N ARG A 142 -6.74 -19.06 17.63
CA ARG A 142 -6.85 -20.22 16.73
C ARG A 142 -7.42 -19.86 15.36
N ALA A 143 -7.87 -18.62 15.17
CA ALA A 143 -8.49 -18.17 13.94
C ALA A 143 -7.50 -18.23 12.78
N THR A 144 -7.89 -18.86 11.68
CA THR A 144 -7.08 -18.99 10.47
C THR A 144 -7.30 -17.80 9.52
N LEU A 145 -6.48 -17.69 8.47
CA LEU A 145 -6.66 -16.70 7.41
C LEU A 145 -8.08 -16.75 6.79
N PRO A 146 -8.65 -17.93 6.46
CA PRO A 146 -10.05 -18.05 6.04
C PRO A 146 -11.08 -17.51 7.04
N ASP A 147 -10.84 -17.67 8.34
CA ASP A 147 -11.75 -17.16 9.38
C ASP A 147 -11.76 -15.63 9.37
N PHE A 148 -10.59 -14.99 9.29
CA PHE A 148 -10.50 -13.53 9.14
C PHE A 148 -11.09 -13.03 7.83
N ALA A 149 -10.87 -13.77 6.73
CA ALA A 149 -11.47 -13.44 5.45
C ALA A 149 -13.01 -13.49 5.52
N THR A 150 -13.57 -14.46 6.23
CA THR A 150 -15.02 -14.58 6.45
C THR A 150 -15.54 -13.46 7.38
N TYR A 151 -14.84 -13.22 8.48
CA TYR A 151 -15.20 -12.20 9.47
C TYR A 151 -15.24 -10.79 8.87
N TYR A 152 -14.23 -10.43 8.07
CA TYR A 152 -14.17 -9.13 7.41
C TYR A 152 -14.90 -9.07 6.06
N ASP A 153 -15.55 -10.16 5.66
CA ASP A 153 -16.22 -10.31 4.37
C ASP A 153 -15.28 -9.91 3.22
N ALA A 154 -14.08 -10.49 3.20
CA ALA A 154 -12.97 -10.18 2.29
C ALA A 154 -13.20 -10.76 0.88
N GLN A 155 -14.40 -10.60 0.34
CA GLN A 155 -14.78 -10.97 -1.02
C GLN A 155 -14.87 -9.74 -1.92
N LEU A 156 -14.68 -9.93 -3.24
CA LEU A 156 -14.72 -8.84 -4.21
C LEU A 156 -16.09 -8.14 -4.31
N MET A 157 -17.17 -8.85 -3.93
CA MET A 157 -18.52 -8.29 -3.92
C MET A 157 -18.79 -7.39 -2.72
N ASN A 158 -17.92 -7.41 -1.69
CA ASN A 158 -18.02 -6.46 -0.60
C ASN A 158 -17.62 -5.06 -1.11
N PRO A 159 -18.52 -4.06 -1.05
CA PRO A 159 -18.25 -2.72 -1.54
C PRO A 159 -16.98 -2.09 -0.93
N ARG A 160 -16.66 -2.42 0.33
CA ARG A 160 -15.47 -1.90 1.02
C ARG A 160 -14.18 -2.42 0.39
N VAL A 161 -14.14 -3.71 0.09
CA VAL A 161 -13.02 -4.35 -0.62
C VAL A 161 -12.90 -3.76 -2.02
N LEU A 162 -14.02 -3.64 -2.75
CA LEU A 162 -14.03 -3.14 -4.11
C LEU A 162 -13.55 -1.68 -4.19
N ILE A 163 -14.04 -0.81 -3.29
CA ILE A 163 -13.56 0.57 -3.17
C ILE A 163 -12.07 0.59 -2.86
N GLY A 164 -11.61 -0.24 -1.92
CA GLY A 164 -10.19 -0.41 -1.63
C GLY A 164 -9.38 -0.74 -2.89
N VAL A 165 -9.80 -1.74 -3.67
CA VAL A 165 -9.13 -2.14 -4.92
C VAL A 165 -9.01 -0.97 -5.89
N PHE A 166 -10.10 -0.23 -6.11
CA PHE A 166 -10.07 0.94 -6.99
C PHE A 166 -9.18 2.06 -6.45
N LEU A 167 -9.21 2.33 -5.14
CA LEU A 167 -8.32 3.31 -4.51
C LEU A 167 -6.86 2.93 -4.68
N GLY A 168 -6.51 1.65 -4.55
CA GLY A 168 -5.14 1.18 -4.70
C GLY A 168 -4.64 1.28 -6.15
N ALA A 169 -5.49 0.87 -7.09
CA ALA A 169 -5.21 1.04 -8.51
C ALA A 169 -5.05 2.52 -8.87
N MET A 170 -5.94 3.37 -8.40
CA MET A 170 -5.89 4.80 -8.67
C MET A 170 -4.68 5.47 -8.02
N ALA A 171 -4.30 5.08 -6.79
CA ALA A 171 -3.11 5.59 -6.11
C ALA A 171 -1.83 5.34 -6.92
N THR A 172 -1.74 4.19 -7.61
CA THR A 172 -0.64 3.89 -8.53
C THR A 172 -0.55 4.94 -9.65
N PHE A 173 -1.66 5.21 -10.34
CA PHE A 173 -1.69 6.17 -11.44
C PHE A 173 -1.50 7.62 -10.96
N VAL A 174 -2.05 7.99 -9.81
CA VAL A 174 -1.85 9.30 -9.19
C VAL A 174 -0.38 9.49 -8.82
N PHE A 175 0.25 8.48 -8.21
CA PHE A 175 1.68 8.52 -7.89
C PHE A 175 2.51 8.79 -9.14
N CYS A 176 2.28 8.01 -10.20
CA CYS A 176 2.93 8.18 -11.50
C CYS A 176 2.70 9.57 -12.10
N ALA A 177 1.47 10.09 -12.03
CA ALA A 177 1.16 11.42 -12.54
C ALA A 177 1.91 12.51 -11.77
N LEU A 178 2.00 12.41 -10.44
CA LEU A 178 2.74 13.35 -9.61
C LEU A 178 4.24 13.34 -9.93
N THR A 179 4.85 12.16 -10.03
CA THR A 179 6.28 12.02 -10.33
C THR A 179 6.62 12.50 -11.74
N MET A 180 5.84 12.12 -12.76
CA MET A 180 6.05 12.58 -14.13
C MET A 180 5.90 14.10 -14.25
N LYS A 181 4.87 14.68 -13.62
CA LYS A 181 4.64 16.13 -13.66
C LYS A 181 5.75 16.88 -12.92
N ALA A 182 6.31 16.30 -11.85
CA ALA A 182 7.46 16.84 -11.13
C ALA A 182 8.72 16.86 -12.00
N VAL A 183 9.05 15.75 -12.66
CA VAL A 183 10.18 15.68 -13.60
C VAL A 183 10.01 16.67 -14.73
N GLY A 184 8.81 16.78 -15.31
CA GLY A 184 8.54 17.75 -16.38
C GLY A 184 8.74 19.21 -15.95
N ARG A 185 8.35 19.58 -14.72
CA ARG A 185 8.61 20.93 -14.18
C ARG A 185 10.11 21.18 -13.97
N ALA A 186 10.83 20.22 -13.40
CA ALA A 186 12.27 20.33 -13.17
C ALA A 186 13.04 20.41 -14.50
N ALA A 187 12.69 19.57 -15.47
CA ALA A 187 13.28 19.56 -16.81
C ALA A 187 13.03 20.87 -17.55
N LYS A 188 11.83 21.46 -17.45
CA LYS A 188 11.54 22.77 -18.03
C LYS A 188 12.47 23.86 -17.47
N GLY A 189 12.62 23.91 -16.14
CA GLY A 189 13.53 24.86 -15.50
C GLY A 189 14.99 24.66 -15.92
N MET A 190 15.42 23.41 -16.08
CA MET A 190 16.74 23.06 -16.60
C MET A 190 16.95 23.58 -18.03
N VAL A 191 15.97 23.35 -18.91
CA VAL A 191 16.04 23.79 -20.32
C VAL A 191 16.08 25.31 -20.43
N GLU A 192 15.27 26.02 -19.64
CA GLU A 192 15.26 27.49 -19.60
C GLU A 192 16.61 28.05 -19.15
N GLU A 193 17.23 27.46 -18.12
CA GLU A 193 18.55 27.88 -17.63
C GLU A 193 19.66 27.60 -18.66
N VAL A 194 19.68 26.42 -19.28
CA VAL A 194 20.67 26.11 -20.33
C VAL A 194 20.53 27.06 -21.52
N ARG A 195 19.29 27.34 -21.95
CA ARG A 195 19.02 28.32 -23.03
C ARG A 195 19.47 29.73 -22.66
N ARG A 196 19.25 30.14 -21.41
CA ARG A 196 19.69 31.44 -20.89
C ARG A 196 21.21 31.56 -20.97
N GLN A 197 21.94 30.54 -20.51
CA GLN A 197 23.40 30.51 -20.58
C GLN A 197 23.91 30.59 -22.03
N PHE A 198 23.38 29.79 -22.95
CA PHE A 198 23.80 29.86 -24.36
C PHE A 198 23.48 31.19 -25.05
N LYS A 199 22.37 31.84 -24.67
CA LYS A 199 21.98 33.13 -25.26
C LYS A 199 22.84 34.28 -24.74
N GLU A 200 23.12 34.32 -23.44
CA GLU A 200 23.88 35.40 -22.80
C GLU A 200 25.40 35.24 -22.98
N ARG A 201 25.89 34.00 -23.02
CA ARG A 201 27.33 33.67 -23.09
C ARG A 201 27.64 32.85 -24.33
N LYS A 202 27.82 33.55 -25.45
CA LYS A 202 28.10 32.91 -26.76
C LYS A 202 29.42 32.13 -26.78
N GLY A 203 30.39 32.51 -25.94
CA GLY A 203 31.67 31.81 -25.78
C GLY A 203 31.54 30.34 -25.35
N ILE A 204 30.40 29.94 -24.77
CA ILE A 204 30.14 28.53 -24.43
C ILE A 204 29.97 27.68 -25.70
N MET A 205 29.25 28.19 -26.70
CA MET A 205 29.03 27.47 -27.97
C MET A 205 30.30 27.45 -28.84
N GLU A 206 31.14 28.46 -28.70
CA GLU A 206 32.46 28.56 -29.34
C GLU A 206 33.53 27.74 -28.60
N GLY A 207 33.23 27.23 -27.40
CA GLY A 207 34.14 26.45 -26.56
C GLY A 207 35.22 27.27 -25.84
N THR A 208 35.12 28.60 -25.86
CA THR A 208 36.07 29.54 -25.25
C THR A 208 35.75 29.84 -23.78
N GLU A 209 34.48 29.67 -23.37
CA GLU A 209 34.01 29.90 -22.00
C GLU A 209 33.43 28.62 -21.38
N LYS A 210 33.65 28.40 -20.09
CA LYS A 210 33.02 27.29 -19.36
C LYS A 210 31.59 27.66 -18.93
N PRO A 211 30.60 26.76 -19.09
CA PRO A 211 29.25 26.99 -18.61
C PRO A 211 29.18 26.95 -17.08
N ASP A 212 28.12 27.55 -16.53
CA ASP A 212 27.82 27.49 -15.11
C ASP A 212 27.07 26.19 -14.81
N TYR A 213 27.75 25.28 -14.14
CA TYR A 213 27.21 23.99 -13.72
C TYR A 213 26.44 24.03 -12.40
N GLU A 214 26.68 25.04 -11.56
CA GLU A 214 26.11 25.11 -10.20
C GLU A 214 24.61 25.39 -10.24
N ARG A 215 24.18 26.35 -11.08
CA ARG A 215 22.76 26.71 -11.20
C ARG A 215 21.87 25.56 -11.68
N PRO A 216 22.19 24.83 -12.77
CA PRO A 216 21.52 23.59 -13.15
C PRO A 216 21.33 22.61 -11.99
N VAL A 217 22.39 22.34 -11.22
CA VAL A 217 22.37 21.41 -10.09
C VAL A 217 21.47 21.92 -8.96
N ALA A 218 21.50 23.23 -8.66
CA ALA A 218 20.65 23.83 -7.65
C ALA A 218 19.16 23.74 -8.02
N ILE A 219 18.82 23.95 -9.29
CA ILE A 219 17.44 23.85 -9.81
C ILE A 219 16.90 22.42 -9.62
N SER A 220 17.65 21.41 -10.08
CA SER A 220 17.20 20.03 -9.99
C SER A 220 17.11 19.56 -8.53
N THR A 221 18.06 19.96 -7.67
CA THR A 221 18.07 19.60 -6.25
C THR A 221 16.88 20.17 -5.49
N LYS A 222 16.62 21.48 -5.64
CA LYS A 222 15.50 22.15 -4.96
C LYS A 222 14.16 21.62 -5.46
N ALA A 223 14.04 21.35 -6.76
CA ALA A 223 12.84 20.76 -7.33
C ALA A 223 12.61 19.34 -6.78
N ALA A 224 13.63 18.47 -6.82
CA ALA A 224 13.51 17.09 -6.31
C ALA A 224 13.06 17.05 -4.85
N GLN A 225 13.66 17.88 -3.98
CA GLN A 225 13.31 17.96 -2.56
C GLN A 225 11.86 18.40 -2.30
N ARG A 226 11.39 19.40 -3.04
CA ARG A 226 10.02 19.89 -2.88
C ARG A 226 9.00 18.89 -3.43
N GLU A 227 9.31 18.31 -4.57
CA GLU A 227 8.35 17.50 -5.33
C GLU A 227 8.23 16.07 -4.81
N MET A 228 9.23 15.54 -4.08
CA MET A 228 9.15 14.21 -3.47
C MET A 228 8.15 14.10 -2.31
N ILE A 229 7.73 15.24 -1.73
CA ILE A 229 6.87 15.27 -0.54
C ILE A 229 5.49 14.70 -0.87
N ALA A 230 4.84 15.17 -1.95
CA ALA A 230 3.47 14.79 -2.26
C ALA A 230 3.31 13.29 -2.59
N PRO A 231 4.15 12.67 -3.44
CA PRO A 231 4.09 11.22 -3.67
C PRO A 231 4.34 10.40 -2.40
N SER A 232 5.23 10.88 -1.51
CA SER A 232 5.53 10.19 -0.24
C SER A 232 4.35 10.25 0.73
N LEU A 233 3.71 11.42 0.86
CA LEU A 233 2.52 11.60 1.68
C LEU A 233 1.34 10.76 1.14
N LEU A 234 1.20 10.61 -0.18
CA LEU A 234 0.20 9.72 -0.77
C LEU A 234 0.39 8.28 -0.27
N GLY A 235 1.61 7.77 -0.28
CA GLY A 235 1.93 6.42 0.21
C GLY A 235 1.68 6.23 1.72
N LEU A 236 1.88 7.27 2.52
CA LEU A 236 1.72 7.23 3.98
C LEU A 236 0.28 7.42 4.44
N ILE A 237 -0.45 8.38 3.86
CA ILE A 237 -1.79 8.78 4.31
C ILE A 237 -2.86 7.84 3.78
N THR A 238 -2.73 7.36 2.54
CA THR A 238 -3.80 6.56 1.89
C THR A 238 -4.17 5.30 2.68
N PRO A 239 -3.22 4.48 3.19
CA PRO A 239 -3.58 3.31 3.99
C PRO A 239 -4.26 3.66 5.31
N LEU A 240 -3.82 4.75 5.97
CA LEU A 240 -4.40 5.20 7.24
C LEU A 240 -5.84 5.67 7.07
N VAL A 241 -6.09 6.50 6.05
CA VAL A 241 -7.43 6.99 5.74
C VAL A 241 -8.33 5.85 5.30
N THR A 242 -7.84 4.95 4.44
CA THR A 242 -8.61 3.79 3.99
C THR A 242 -8.96 2.86 5.15
N GLY A 243 -8.02 2.59 6.05
CA GLY A 243 -8.25 1.78 7.24
C GLY A 243 -9.22 2.43 8.21
N PHE A 244 -9.09 3.74 8.44
CA PHE A 244 -10.02 4.47 9.29
C PHE A 244 -11.46 4.43 8.73
N LEU A 245 -11.64 4.69 7.43
CA LEU A 245 -12.98 4.79 6.82
C LEU A 245 -13.61 3.42 6.53
N PHE A 246 -12.85 2.48 5.97
CA PHE A 246 -13.38 1.22 5.43
C PHE A 246 -12.96 -0.02 6.21
N GLY A 247 -12.15 0.14 7.26
CA GLY A 247 -11.69 -0.94 8.11
C GLY A 247 -10.69 -1.87 7.42
N VAL A 248 -10.52 -3.05 8.01
CA VAL A 248 -9.54 -4.04 7.56
C VAL A 248 -9.79 -4.51 6.13
N SER A 249 -11.05 -4.74 5.75
CA SER A 249 -11.43 -5.19 4.41
C SER A 249 -11.12 -4.17 3.32
N GLY A 250 -11.33 -2.88 3.58
CA GLY A 250 -10.93 -1.82 2.67
C GLY A 250 -9.42 -1.73 2.46
N VAL A 251 -8.63 -1.91 3.52
CA VAL A 251 -7.16 -1.95 3.44
C VAL A 251 -6.68 -3.17 2.65
N LEU A 252 -7.29 -4.34 2.85
CA LEU A 252 -7.00 -5.52 2.03
C LEU A 252 -7.23 -5.23 0.54
N GLY A 253 -8.37 -4.61 0.21
CA GLY A 253 -8.65 -4.16 -1.15
C GLY A 253 -7.59 -3.19 -1.67
N LEU A 254 -7.22 -2.18 -0.88
CA LEU A 254 -6.19 -1.20 -1.23
C LEU A 254 -4.85 -1.87 -1.56
N LEU A 255 -4.39 -2.77 -0.72
CA LEU A 255 -3.12 -3.46 -0.90
C LEU A 255 -3.14 -4.35 -2.15
N VAL A 256 -4.23 -5.07 -2.41
CA VAL A 256 -4.41 -5.88 -3.63
C VAL A 256 -4.45 -5.00 -4.89
N GLY A 257 -5.20 -3.90 -4.86
CA GLY A 257 -5.28 -2.94 -5.96
C GLY A 257 -3.95 -2.29 -6.29
N THR A 258 -3.23 -1.80 -5.27
CA THR A 258 -1.89 -1.21 -5.42
C THR A 258 -0.89 -2.22 -5.92
N LEU A 259 -0.92 -3.46 -5.42
CA LEU A 259 -0.03 -4.53 -5.86
C LEU A 259 -0.25 -4.87 -7.34
N THR A 260 -1.50 -5.16 -7.73
CA THR A 260 -1.82 -5.63 -9.08
C THR A 260 -1.60 -4.54 -10.14
N ALA A 261 -2.12 -3.33 -9.91
CA ALA A 261 -1.93 -2.22 -10.83
C ALA A 261 -0.48 -1.71 -10.81
N GLY A 262 0.09 -1.53 -9.62
CA GLY A 262 1.46 -1.04 -9.42
C GLY A 262 2.50 -1.94 -10.09
N PHE A 263 2.36 -3.25 -9.94
CA PHE A 263 3.25 -4.22 -10.59
C PHE A 263 3.20 -4.10 -12.12
N CYS A 264 2.01 -4.14 -12.71
CA CYS A 264 1.83 -4.06 -14.16
C CYS A 264 2.37 -2.74 -14.73
N VAL A 265 2.04 -1.61 -14.08
CA VAL A 265 2.48 -0.28 -14.52
C VAL A 265 3.98 -0.10 -14.35
N ALA A 266 4.57 -0.61 -13.26
CA ALA A 266 6.01 -0.51 -13.02
C ALA A 266 6.82 -1.26 -14.08
N ILE A 267 6.42 -2.49 -14.43
CA ILE A 267 7.07 -3.28 -15.49
C ILE A 267 6.91 -2.58 -16.84
N PHE A 268 5.70 -2.14 -17.17
CA PHE A 268 5.42 -1.40 -18.40
C PHE A 268 6.35 -0.19 -18.54
N MET A 269 6.40 0.68 -17.51
CA MET A 269 7.20 1.90 -17.56
C MET A 269 8.71 1.62 -17.65
N ALA A 270 9.21 0.66 -16.87
CA ALA A 270 10.63 0.30 -16.90
C ALA A 270 11.06 -0.24 -18.28
N ASN A 271 10.25 -1.11 -18.87
CA ASN A 271 10.55 -1.73 -20.16
C ASN A 271 10.36 -0.76 -21.32
N SER A 272 9.27 0.02 -21.34
CA SER A 272 9.02 1.01 -22.41
C SER A 272 10.11 2.07 -22.46
N GLY A 273 10.53 2.63 -21.32
CA GLY A 273 11.61 3.61 -21.32
C GLY A 273 12.96 3.00 -21.69
N GLY A 274 13.27 1.78 -21.24
CA GLY A 274 14.50 1.09 -21.66
C GLY A 274 14.52 0.76 -23.16
N ALA A 275 13.37 0.41 -23.73
CA ALA A 275 13.22 0.16 -25.16
C ALA A 275 13.44 1.43 -26.00
N TRP A 276 12.88 2.58 -25.59
CA TRP A 276 13.11 3.84 -26.29
C TRP A 276 14.57 4.28 -26.25
N ASP A 277 15.25 4.11 -25.12
CA ASP A 277 16.67 4.45 -25.00
C ASP A 277 17.54 3.57 -25.92
N ASN A 278 17.32 2.25 -25.89
CA ASN A 278 18.04 1.33 -26.77
C ASN A 278 17.69 1.52 -28.24
N ALA A 279 16.46 1.89 -28.58
CA ALA A 279 16.10 2.27 -29.95
C ALA A 279 16.88 3.50 -30.42
N LYS A 280 17.01 4.54 -29.58
CA LYS A 280 17.87 5.70 -29.85
C LYS A 280 19.33 5.26 -30.05
N LYS A 281 19.89 4.45 -29.15
CA LYS A 281 21.27 3.92 -29.28
C LYS A 281 21.48 3.11 -30.56
N PHE A 282 20.50 2.31 -30.96
CA PHE A 282 20.54 1.54 -32.19
C PHE A 282 20.65 2.44 -33.43
N ILE A 283 19.91 3.56 -33.45
CA ILE A 283 19.99 4.57 -34.51
C ILE A 283 21.35 5.30 -34.43
N GLU A 284 21.84 5.64 -33.22
CA GLU A 284 23.14 6.28 -33.02
C GLU A 284 24.34 5.45 -33.51
N ALA A 285 24.18 4.12 -33.58
CA ALA A 285 25.17 3.19 -34.13
C ALA A 285 25.23 3.19 -35.67
N GLY A 286 24.43 4.03 -36.35
CA GLY A 286 24.44 4.17 -37.81
C GLY A 286 23.26 3.52 -38.52
N ASN A 287 22.40 2.80 -37.80
CA ASN A 287 21.16 2.27 -38.37
C ASN A 287 20.17 3.42 -38.63
N PHE A 288 19.31 3.26 -39.65
CA PHE A 288 18.26 4.23 -39.99
C PHE A 288 18.76 5.69 -40.17
N GLY A 289 19.97 5.87 -40.69
CA GLY A 289 20.51 7.20 -41.05
C GLY A 289 21.38 7.86 -39.98
N GLY A 290 21.58 7.25 -38.81
CA GLY A 290 22.57 7.73 -37.85
C GLY A 290 22.22 9.04 -37.14
N LYS A 291 23.20 9.62 -36.43
CA LYS A 291 23.05 10.86 -35.65
C LYS A 291 22.67 12.04 -36.54
N GLY A 292 21.68 12.82 -36.09
CA GLY A 292 21.19 14.01 -36.80
C GLY A 292 20.10 13.74 -37.84
N SER A 293 19.82 12.47 -38.16
CA SER A 293 18.69 12.09 -39.01
C SER A 293 17.34 12.38 -38.34
N GLU A 294 16.26 12.43 -39.13
CA GLU A 294 14.90 12.57 -38.58
C GLU A 294 14.52 11.39 -37.67
N ALA A 295 14.99 10.18 -38.00
CA ALA A 295 14.82 9.00 -37.15
C ALA A 295 15.54 9.19 -35.80
N HIS A 296 16.76 9.76 -35.79
CA HIS A 296 17.48 10.04 -34.56
C HIS A 296 16.76 11.08 -33.70
N LYS A 297 16.26 12.17 -34.31
CA LYS A 297 15.46 13.17 -33.58
C LYS A 297 14.20 12.56 -32.96
N ALA A 298 13.48 11.72 -33.70
CA ALA A 298 12.31 11.01 -33.18
C ALA A 298 12.68 10.04 -32.03
N GLY A 299 13.80 9.31 -32.17
CA GLY A 299 14.33 8.45 -31.12
C GLY A 299 14.71 9.20 -29.84
N VAL A 300 15.34 10.37 -29.98
CA VAL A 300 15.66 11.26 -28.85
C VAL A 300 14.39 11.75 -28.15
N VAL A 301 13.33 12.12 -28.91
CA VAL A 301 12.05 12.50 -28.30
C VAL A 301 11.45 11.32 -27.52
N GLY A 302 11.44 10.11 -28.10
CA GLY A 302 10.97 8.91 -27.39
C GLY A 302 11.72 8.63 -26.10
N ASP A 303 13.06 8.74 -26.12
CA ASP A 303 13.90 8.55 -24.93
C ASP A 303 13.62 9.60 -23.84
N THR A 304 13.49 10.88 -24.21
CA THR A 304 13.16 11.94 -23.24
C THR A 304 11.77 11.78 -22.61
N VAL A 305 10.82 11.14 -23.29
CA VAL A 305 9.54 10.72 -22.72
C VAL A 305 9.71 9.49 -21.82
N GLY A 306 10.61 8.57 -22.19
CA GLY A 306 10.93 7.36 -21.45
C GLY A 306 11.75 7.56 -20.18
N ASP A 307 12.52 8.64 -20.06
CA ASP A 307 13.33 8.96 -18.87
C ASP A 307 12.51 9.03 -17.57
N PRO A 308 11.42 9.83 -17.47
CA PRO A 308 10.59 9.84 -16.27
C PRO A 308 9.85 8.52 -16.01
N PHE A 309 9.65 7.69 -17.05
CA PHE A 309 9.06 6.36 -16.92
C PHE A 309 10.05 5.41 -16.26
N LYS A 310 11.24 5.25 -16.85
CA LYS A 310 12.21 4.24 -16.44
C LYS A 310 13.03 4.64 -15.23
N ASP A 311 13.24 5.93 -14.95
CA ASP A 311 14.19 6.39 -13.91
C ASP A 311 13.53 7.17 -12.77
N THR A 312 12.22 7.39 -12.83
CA THR A 312 11.49 8.01 -11.70
C THR A 312 10.27 7.19 -11.35
N SER A 313 9.23 7.21 -12.20
CA SER A 313 7.91 6.68 -11.83
C SER A 313 7.92 5.15 -11.69
N GLY A 314 8.42 4.43 -12.70
CA GLY A 314 8.42 2.97 -12.75
C GLY A 314 9.16 2.34 -11.56
N PRO A 315 10.44 2.68 -11.30
CA PRO A 315 11.16 2.15 -10.15
C PRO A 315 10.53 2.54 -8.82
N SER A 316 10.03 3.77 -8.67
CA SER A 316 9.45 4.23 -7.41
C SER A 316 8.14 3.55 -7.04
N LEU A 317 7.41 2.96 -8.00
CA LEU A 317 6.23 2.15 -7.70
C LEU A 317 6.55 0.93 -6.83
N ASN A 318 7.74 0.35 -6.94
CA ASN A 318 8.14 -0.76 -6.06
C ASN A 318 8.20 -0.32 -4.58
N ILE A 319 8.56 0.94 -4.35
CA ILE A 319 8.65 1.53 -3.01
C ILE A 319 7.24 1.84 -2.52
N LEU A 320 6.38 2.39 -3.38
CA LEU A 320 4.99 2.68 -3.05
C LEU A 320 4.26 1.43 -2.55
N ILE A 321 4.38 0.31 -3.29
CA ILE A 321 3.76 -0.98 -2.92
C ILE A 321 4.22 -1.40 -1.52
N LYS A 322 5.54 -1.47 -1.28
CA LYS A 322 6.10 -1.90 0.01
C LYS A 322 5.74 -0.94 1.14
N LEU A 323 5.79 0.37 0.89
CA LEU A 323 5.47 1.39 1.89
C LEU A 323 4.02 1.29 2.33
N MET A 324 3.07 1.19 1.39
CA MET A 324 1.65 1.05 1.73
C MET A 324 1.37 -0.21 2.54
N SER A 325 2.00 -1.34 2.18
CA SER A 325 1.92 -2.58 2.96
C SER A 325 2.46 -2.41 4.37
N MET A 326 3.67 -1.85 4.52
CA MET A 326 4.30 -1.64 5.83
C MET A 326 3.49 -0.71 6.73
N VAL A 327 2.97 0.40 6.18
CA VAL A 327 2.12 1.34 6.94
C VAL A 327 0.83 0.65 7.39
N SER A 328 0.23 -0.19 6.54
CA SER A 328 -0.97 -0.95 6.89
C SER A 328 -0.71 -1.94 8.03
N VAL A 329 0.41 -2.66 7.99
CA VAL A 329 0.85 -3.59 9.06
C VAL A 329 0.99 -2.85 10.39
N VAL A 330 1.70 -1.73 10.41
CA VAL A 330 1.90 -0.92 11.63
C VAL A 330 0.56 -0.35 12.15
N ALA A 331 -0.34 0.05 11.24
CA ALA A 331 -1.61 0.63 11.61
C ALA A 331 -2.71 -0.40 11.90
N ALA A 332 -2.47 -1.70 11.73
CA ALA A 332 -3.50 -2.74 11.82
C ALA A 332 -4.27 -2.70 13.14
N GLY A 333 -3.57 -2.64 14.29
CA GLY A 333 -4.22 -2.54 15.60
C GLY A 333 -5.07 -1.28 15.77
N PHE A 334 -4.66 -0.15 15.18
CA PHE A 334 -5.48 1.06 15.15
C PHE A 334 -6.75 0.85 14.32
N VAL A 335 -6.64 0.25 13.14
CA VAL A 335 -7.76 -0.02 12.23
C VAL A 335 -8.78 -0.98 12.86
N VAL A 336 -8.32 -2.01 13.57
CA VAL A 336 -9.17 -2.98 14.27
C VAL A 336 -10.07 -2.31 15.30
N ARG A 337 -9.53 -1.36 16.07
CA ARG A 337 -10.25 -0.72 17.18
C ARG A 337 -11.02 0.54 16.78
N PHE A 338 -10.44 1.37 15.92
CA PHE A 338 -10.90 2.75 15.68
C PHE A 338 -11.41 3.01 14.27
N SER A 339 -11.55 1.99 13.42
CA SER A 339 -12.22 2.18 12.13
C SER A 339 -13.69 2.54 12.34
N LEU A 340 -14.27 3.34 11.44
CA LEU A 340 -15.70 3.68 11.45
C LEU A 340 -16.56 2.42 11.44
N HIS A 341 -16.10 1.37 10.76
CA HIS A 341 -16.74 0.06 10.75
C HIS A 341 -16.70 -0.61 12.12
N ALA A 342 -15.54 -0.63 12.79
CA ALA A 342 -15.44 -1.19 14.15
C ALA A 342 -16.34 -0.43 15.15
N MET A 343 -16.53 0.88 14.94
CA MET A 343 -17.42 1.73 15.73
C MET A 343 -18.91 1.59 15.35
N GLY A 344 -19.27 0.77 14.35
CA GLY A 344 -20.66 0.57 13.93
C GLY A 344 -21.29 1.74 13.16
N ILE A 345 -20.48 2.67 12.66
CA ILE A 345 -20.96 3.84 11.90
C ILE A 345 -21.19 3.49 10.41
N PHE A 346 -20.58 2.40 9.91
CA PHE A 346 -20.69 1.90 8.54
C PHE A 346 -20.55 0.37 8.46
#